data_AF-A0AAV9SBU2-F1
#
_entry.id   AF-A0AAV9SBU2-F1
#
_cell.length_a   1.000
_cell.length_b   1.000
_cell.length_c   1.000
_cell.angle_alpha   90.00
_cell.angle_beta   90.00
_cell.angle_gamma   90.00
#
_symmetry.space_group_name_H-M   'P 1'
#
loop_
_entity.id
_entity.type
_entity.pdbx_description
1 polymer ?
#
loop_
_entity_poly.entity_id
_entity_poly.type
_entity_poly.pdbx_seq_one_letter_code
_entity_poly.pdbx_strand_id
1 'polypeptide(L)'
;MPGLSTKGDGQVPVEGAAFTGSFLWKSLRLGFWNRPRGENLLDSGAPFYDTYKTLDGQYLAVGAMEAEFYDQLLKGLELDAAELPPQMSISDWPELKQLFTERFASKTQVDWLRIFDGTDACVTPVLSFDQVSAHPHNRERGSFMKNSSGEEFPRPAPVLSRTPAEPCLASDPAVGEHTVEVLQDYGYTSTEIDKMLASGVVECNAVKAKL
;
A
#
# COMPACT_ATOMS: atom_id res chain seq x y z
N MET A 1 31.31 -6.77 38.47
CA MET A 1 30.52 -7.19 37.29
C MET A 1 30.08 -5.91 36.58
N PRO A 2 30.71 -5.53 35.47
CA PRO A 2 30.48 -4.24 34.85
C PRO A 2 29.21 -4.26 34.01
N GLY A 3 28.39 -3.23 34.20
CA GLY A 3 27.11 -3.01 33.53
C GLY A 3 27.25 -2.88 32.02
N LEU A 4 26.27 -3.48 31.34
CA LEU A 4 26.06 -3.31 29.90
C LEU A 4 25.52 -1.90 29.67
N SER A 5 26.38 -1.01 29.19
CA SER A 5 26.01 0.26 28.58
C SER A 5 25.55 -0.03 27.15
N THR A 6 24.24 -0.11 26.91
CA THR A 6 23.69 -0.12 25.55
C THR A 6 23.52 1.32 25.09
N LYS A 7 24.59 1.82 24.46
CA LYS A 7 24.53 3.02 23.62
C LYS A 7 23.57 2.76 22.46
N GLY A 8 22.52 3.55 22.37
CA GLY A 8 21.71 3.75 21.16
C GLY A 8 20.77 2.59 20.81
N ASP A 9 19.73 2.40 21.62
CA ASP A 9 18.61 1.52 21.26
C ASP A 9 17.76 2.20 20.18
N GLY A 10 18.23 2.12 18.93
CA GLY A 10 17.34 2.28 17.77
C GLY A 10 16.28 1.20 17.86
N GLN A 11 15.12 1.56 18.38
CA GLN A 11 14.02 0.61 18.49
C GLN A 11 13.69 0.08 17.09
N VAL A 12 13.61 -1.24 16.96
CA VAL A 12 12.85 -1.86 15.86
C VAL A 12 11.49 -1.14 15.83
N PRO A 13 10.92 -0.77 14.67
CA PRO A 13 9.66 -0.01 14.59
C PRO A 13 8.42 -0.81 15.02
N VAL A 14 8.53 -1.62 16.07
CA VAL A 14 7.46 -2.36 16.74
C VAL A 14 6.44 -1.38 17.32
N GLU A 15 6.89 -0.29 17.95
CA GLU A 15 6.00 0.76 18.46
C GLU A 15 5.29 1.48 17.31
N GLY A 16 5.99 1.72 16.19
CA GLY A 16 5.41 2.30 14.98
C GLY A 16 4.33 1.40 14.36
N ALA A 17 4.60 0.09 14.24
CA ALA A 17 3.63 -0.88 13.76
C ALA A 17 2.41 -1.02 14.70
N ALA A 18 2.63 -0.98 16.02
CA ALA A 18 1.54 -0.97 16.99
C ALA A 18 0.68 0.29 16.86
N PHE A 19 1.30 1.45 16.64
CA PHE A 19 0.61 2.72 16.44
C PHE A 19 -0.21 2.74 15.15
N THR A 20 0.34 2.34 14.01
CA THR A 20 -0.41 2.27 12.75
C THR A 20 -1.55 1.25 12.81
N GLY A 21 -1.41 0.20 13.62
CA GLY A 21 -2.46 -0.77 13.93
C GLY A 21 -3.55 -0.29 14.91
N SER A 22 -3.53 0.96 15.39
CA SER A 22 -4.45 1.46 16.42
C SER A 22 -5.93 1.26 16.09
N PHE A 23 -6.31 1.38 14.80
CA PHE A 23 -7.68 1.14 14.35
C PHE A 23 -8.11 -0.30 14.65
N LEU A 24 -7.28 -1.28 14.30
CA LEU A 24 -7.54 -2.71 14.56
C LEU A 24 -7.72 -2.95 16.06
N TRP A 25 -6.80 -2.45 16.88
CA TRP A 25 -6.86 -2.60 18.33
C TRP A 25 -8.12 -2.00 18.97
N LYS A 26 -8.53 -0.80 18.53
CA LYS A 26 -9.74 -0.15 19.05
C LYS A 26 -11.02 -0.85 18.59
N SER A 27 -11.06 -1.32 17.35
CA SER A 27 -12.24 -1.96 16.76
C SER A 27 -12.45 -3.42 17.19
N LEU A 28 -11.48 -4.06 17.85
CA LEU A 28 -11.69 -5.35 18.54
C LEU A 28 -12.89 -5.29 19.49
N ARG A 29 -13.05 -4.18 20.23
CA ARG A 29 -14.18 -3.98 21.15
C ARG A 29 -15.50 -3.66 20.46
N LEU A 30 -15.45 -3.27 19.18
CA LEU A 30 -16.63 -3.01 18.34
C LEU A 30 -17.13 -4.29 17.64
N GLY A 31 -16.47 -5.43 17.86
CA GLY A 31 -16.86 -6.71 17.26
C GLY A 31 -16.45 -6.87 15.79
N PHE A 32 -15.60 -5.99 15.26
CA PHE A 32 -15.18 -6.05 13.86
C PHE A 32 -14.24 -7.23 13.54
N TRP A 33 -13.69 -7.90 14.56
CA TRP A 33 -12.64 -8.93 14.40
C TRP A 33 -12.81 -10.10 15.39
N ASN A 34 -14.05 -10.41 15.78
CA ASN A 34 -14.34 -11.42 16.81
C ASN A 34 -14.62 -12.83 16.25
N ARG A 35 -14.42 -13.05 14.95
CA ARG A 35 -14.62 -14.32 14.24
C ARG A 35 -13.30 -14.81 13.60
N PRO A 36 -13.23 -16.07 13.13
CA PRO A 36 -12.11 -16.54 12.34
C PRO A 36 -11.80 -15.65 11.14
N ARG A 37 -10.57 -15.74 10.64
CA ARG A 37 -10.11 -15.02 9.45
C ARG A 37 -11.02 -15.30 8.25
N GLY A 38 -11.46 -14.26 7.56
CA GLY A 38 -12.34 -14.36 6.39
C GLY A 38 -13.83 -14.43 6.72
N GLU A 39 -14.20 -14.26 7.99
CA GLU A 39 -15.58 -14.27 8.46
C GLU A 39 -15.99 -12.96 9.15
N ASN A 40 -15.10 -11.97 9.20
CA ASN A 40 -15.34 -10.69 9.83
C ASN A 40 -15.80 -9.63 8.83
N LEU A 41 -16.28 -8.49 9.35
CA LEU A 41 -16.80 -7.39 8.55
C LEU A 41 -15.77 -6.82 7.55
N LEU A 42 -14.49 -6.76 7.94
CA LEU A 42 -13.44 -6.03 7.22
C LEU A 42 -12.29 -6.92 6.72
N ASP A 43 -12.45 -8.25 6.74
CA ASP A 43 -11.42 -9.20 6.33
C ASP A 43 -11.89 -10.17 5.24
N SER A 44 -12.77 -9.71 4.35
CA SER A 44 -13.49 -10.49 3.34
C SER A 44 -14.64 -11.37 3.85
N GLY A 45 -15.10 -11.25 5.09
CA GLY A 45 -16.31 -11.97 5.54
C GLY A 45 -17.59 -11.41 4.93
N ALA A 46 -17.75 -10.09 4.93
CA ALA A 46 -18.95 -9.42 4.42
C ALA A 46 -18.99 -9.37 2.88
N PRO A 47 -20.13 -9.71 2.23
CA PRO A 47 -20.26 -9.68 0.76
C PRO A 47 -20.06 -8.29 0.15
N PHE A 48 -20.39 -7.25 0.89
CA PHE A 48 -20.23 -5.85 0.46
C PHE A 48 -18.87 -5.27 0.88
N TYR A 49 -17.94 -6.10 1.37
CA TYR A 49 -16.56 -5.73 1.70
C TYR A 49 -15.60 -6.88 1.33
N ASP A 50 -15.44 -7.11 0.02
CA ASP A 50 -14.67 -8.23 -0.54
C ASP A 50 -14.12 -7.90 -1.94
N THR A 51 -13.37 -8.82 -2.52
CA THR A 51 -12.90 -8.78 -3.91
C THR A 51 -13.59 -9.85 -4.75
N TYR A 52 -14.10 -9.46 -5.92
CA TYR A 52 -14.83 -10.35 -6.82
C TYR A 52 -14.15 -10.49 -8.16
N LYS A 53 -14.03 -11.75 -8.62
CA LYS A 53 -13.54 -12.07 -9.95
C LYS A 53 -14.62 -11.78 -10.99
N THR A 54 -14.22 -11.17 -12.09
CA THR A 54 -15.08 -10.80 -13.23
C THR A 54 -14.93 -11.78 -14.38
N LEU A 55 -15.77 -11.66 -15.41
CA LEU A 55 -15.82 -12.58 -16.55
C LEU A 55 -14.48 -12.77 -17.25
N ASP A 56 -13.71 -11.69 -17.40
CA ASP A 56 -12.39 -11.65 -18.04
C ASP A 56 -11.24 -12.03 -17.09
N GLY A 57 -11.56 -12.52 -15.89
CA GLY A 57 -10.59 -12.99 -14.91
C GLY A 57 -9.89 -11.89 -14.11
N GLN A 58 -10.25 -10.63 -14.36
CA GLN A 58 -9.84 -9.47 -13.57
C GLN A 58 -10.66 -9.37 -12.28
N TYR A 59 -10.32 -8.43 -11.39
CA TYR A 59 -10.97 -8.32 -10.08
C TYR A 59 -11.49 -6.91 -9.79
N LEU A 60 -12.60 -6.82 -9.06
CA LEU A 60 -13.12 -5.58 -8.48
C LEU A 60 -13.09 -5.69 -6.96
N ALA A 61 -12.68 -4.62 -6.30
CA ALA A 61 -12.80 -4.48 -4.85
C ALA A 61 -14.10 -3.71 -4.53
N VAL A 62 -14.86 -4.23 -3.58
CA VAL A 62 -16.13 -3.66 -3.11
C VAL A 62 -15.95 -3.27 -1.64
N GLY A 63 -16.40 -2.06 -1.29
CA GLY A 63 -16.36 -1.53 0.08
C GLY A 63 -17.61 -0.74 0.45
N ALA A 64 -18.80 -1.29 0.16
CA ALA A 64 -20.10 -0.66 0.33
C ALA A 64 -20.73 -0.99 1.69
N MET A 65 -20.11 -0.54 2.78
CA MET A 65 -20.59 -0.86 4.15
C MET A 65 -21.79 -0.03 4.57
N GLU A 66 -21.81 1.23 4.18
CA GLU A 66 -22.87 2.17 4.47
C GLU A 66 -24.12 1.83 3.63
N ALA A 67 -25.30 1.93 4.24
CA ALA A 67 -26.56 1.51 3.59
C ALA A 67 -26.79 2.21 2.25
N GLU A 68 -26.47 3.50 2.15
CA GLU A 68 -26.63 4.27 0.91
C GLU A 68 -25.74 3.73 -0.22
N PHE A 69 -24.51 3.31 0.09
CA PHE A 69 -23.58 2.74 -0.88
C PHE A 69 -23.98 1.31 -1.24
N TYR A 70 -24.47 0.54 -0.27
CA TYR A 70 -25.01 -0.80 -0.49
C TYR A 70 -26.21 -0.78 -1.43
N ASP A 71 -27.11 0.20 -1.29
CA ASP A 71 -28.24 0.38 -2.19
C ASP A 71 -27.78 0.67 -3.63
N GLN A 72 -26.73 1.47 -3.81
CA GLN A 72 -26.16 1.72 -5.15
C GLN A 72 -25.49 0.47 -5.72
N LEU A 73 -24.80 -0.31 -4.87
CA LEU A 73 -24.22 -1.58 -5.25
C LEU A 73 -25.30 -2.54 -5.76
N LEU A 74 -26.39 -2.74 -5.01
CA LEU A 74 -27.49 -3.61 -5.41
C LEU A 74 -28.15 -3.17 -6.72
N LYS A 75 -28.38 -1.86 -6.89
CA LYS A 75 -28.89 -1.30 -8.16
C LYS A 75 -27.97 -1.63 -9.33
N GLY A 76 -26.66 -1.45 -9.17
CA GLY A 76 -25.69 -1.77 -10.22
C GLY A 76 -25.60 -3.27 -10.53
N LEU A 77 -25.77 -4.12 -9.51
CA LEU A 77 -25.84 -5.58 -9.67
C LEU A 77 -27.21 -6.10 -10.16
N GLU A 78 -28.18 -5.19 -10.35
CA GLU A 78 -29.56 -5.51 -10.71
C GLU A 78 -30.21 -6.50 -9.73
N LEU A 79 -29.98 -6.29 -8.44
CA LEU A 79 -30.55 -7.08 -7.34
C LEU A 79 -31.60 -6.27 -6.58
N ASP A 80 -32.76 -6.88 -6.33
CA ASP A 80 -33.80 -6.25 -5.51
C ASP A 80 -33.53 -6.50 -4.03
N ALA A 81 -33.35 -5.42 -3.26
CA ALA A 81 -33.14 -5.49 -1.82
C ALA A 81 -34.29 -6.19 -1.07
N ALA A 82 -35.52 -6.15 -1.60
CA ALA A 82 -36.67 -6.80 -1.00
C ALA A 82 -36.61 -8.34 -1.08
N GLU A 83 -35.82 -8.88 -2.01
CA GLU A 83 -35.63 -10.32 -2.21
C GLU A 83 -34.39 -10.86 -1.47
N LEU A 84 -33.63 -9.98 -0.83
CA LEU A 84 -32.37 -10.32 -0.16
C LEU A 84 -32.51 -10.31 1.36
N PRO A 85 -31.71 -11.13 2.07
CA PRO A 85 -31.58 -11.00 3.52
C PRO A 85 -31.01 -9.63 3.91
N PRO A 86 -31.26 -9.15 5.14
CA PRO A 86 -30.73 -7.88 5.60
C PRO A 86 -29.20 -7.81 5.49
N GLN A 87 -28.67 -6.67 5.05
CA GLN A 87 -27.22 -6.46 4.84
C GLN A 87 -26.35 -6.97 6.00
N MET A 88 -26.72 -6.67 7.25
CA MET A 88 -25.93 -7.04 8.43
C MET A 88 -26.28 -8.42 9.02
N SER A 89 -27.03 -9.25 8.29
CA SER A 89 -27.33 -10.63 8.69
C SER A 89 -26.15 -11.55 8.41
N ILE A 90 -25.26 -11.68 9.39
CA ILE A 90 -23.99 -12.43 9.25
C ILE A 90 -24.22 -13.91 8.90
N SER A 91 -25.31 -14.51 9.37
CA SER A 91 -25.64 -15.91 9.04
C SER A 91 -25.91 -16.11 7.55
N ASP A 92 -26.34 -15.05 6.86
CA ASP A 92 -26.81 -15.10 5.47
C ASP A 92 -25.73 -14.59 4.49
N TRP A 93 -24.63 -14.05 5.01
CA TRP A 93 -23.48 -13.60 4.22
C TRP A 93 -22.91 -14.66 3.28
N PRO A 94 -22.78 -15.95 3.63
CA PRO A 94 -22.29 -16.95 2.70
C PRO A 94 -23.14 -17.06 1.42
N GLU A 95 -24.46 -17.01 1.55
CA GLU A 95 -25.40 -17.06 0.42
C GLU A 95 -25.33 -15.79 -0.42
N LEU A 96 -25.37 -14.61 0.22
CA LEU A 96 -25.20 -13.32 -0.45
C LEU A 96 -23.88 -13.22 -1.21
N LYS A 97 -22.79 -13.75 -0.63
CA LYS A 97 -21.47 -13.74 -1.27
C LYS A 97 -21.46 -14.61 -2.52
N GLN A 98 -22.11 -15.77 -2.50
CA GLN A 98 -22.24 -16.59 -3.69
C GLN A 98 -22.99 -15.83 -4.78
N LEU A 99 -24.12 -15.21 -4.46
CA LEU A 99 -24.89 -14.40 -5.40
C LEU A 99 -24.06 -13.25 -5.99
N PHE A 100 -23.35 -12.50 -5.15
CA PHE A 100 -22.49 -11.41 -5.62
C PHE A 100 -21.37 -11.93 -6.53
N THR A 101 -20.76 -13.07 -6.16
CA THR A 101 -19.73 -13.72 -6.98
C THR A 101 -20.25 -14.07 -8.37
N GLU A 102 -21.43 -14.68 -8.45
CA GLU A 102 -22.09 -15.03 -9.71
C GLU A 102 -22.44 -13.79 -10.53
N ARG A 103 -22.95 -12.74 -9.87
CA ARG A 103 -23.23 -11.45 -10.53
C ARG A 103 -21.96 -10.85 -11.11
N PHE A 104 -20.92 -10.63 -10.32
CA PHE A 104 -19.67 -10.02 -10.80
C PHE A 104 -19.00 -10.85 -11.91
N ALA A 105 -19.12 -12.19 -11.87
CA ALA A 105 -18.60 -13.06 -12.92
C ALA A 105 -19.34 -12.95 -14.26
N SER A 106 -20.49 -12.29 -14.32
CA SER A 106 -21.33 -12.20 -15.54
C SER A 106 -20.91 -11.14 -16.56
N LYS A 107 -20.06 -10.17 -16.16
CA LYS A 107 -19.56 -9.11 -17.06
C LYS A 107 -18.05 -8.90 -16.86
N THR A 108 -17.42 -8.25 -17.83
CA THR A 108 -16.00 -7.88 -17.74
C THR A 108 -15.79 -6.78 -16.71
N GLN A 109 -14.56 -6.63 -16.19
CA GLN A 109 -14.22 -5.52 -15.30
C GLN A 109 -14.58 -4.16 -15.91
N VAL A 110 -14.29 -3.94 -17.19
CA VAL A 110 -14.58 -2.66 -17.88
C VAL A 110 -16.08 -2.36 -17.94
N ASP A 111 -16.92 -3.37 -18.14
CA ASP A 111 -18.37 -3.18 -18.16
C ASP A 111 -18.92 -2.81 -16.78
N TRP A 112 -18.42 -3.46 -15.73
CA TRP A 112 -18.75 -3.10 -14.35
C TRP A 112 -18.28 -1.70 -13.98
N LEU A 113 -17.06 -1.34 -14.36
CA LEU A 113 -16.56 0.01 -14.14
C LEU A 113 -17.47 1.05 -14.79
N ARG A 114 -18.00 0.79 -16.00
CA ARG A 114 -18.96 1.68 -16.65
C ARG A 114 -20.29 1.78 -15.90
N ILE A 115 -20.75 0.69 -15.28
CA ILE A 115 -22.00 0.65 -14.49
C ILE A 115 -21.84 1.45 -13.19
N PHE A 116 -20.70 1.31 -12.52
CA PHE A 116 -20.44 1.94 -11.22
C PHE A 116 -19.77 3.33 -11.33
N ASP A 117 -19.32 3.74 -12.53
CA ASP A 117 -18.74 5.06 -12.74
C ASP A 117 -19.72 6.17 -12.38
N GLY A 118 -19.25 7.14 -11.59
CA GLY A 118 -20.08 8.23 -11.06
C GLY A 118 -21.12 7.82 -10.02
N THR A 119 -21.08 6.57 -9.52
CA THR A 119 -21.95 6.11 -8.42
C THR A 119 -21.18 6.07 -7.09
N ASP A 120 -21.92 6.14 -5.98
CA ASP A 120 -21.36 5.97 -4.64
C ASP A 120 -21.30 4.48 -4.20
N ALA A 121 -21.30 3.51 -5.13
CA ALA A 121 -21.32 2.09 -4.80
C ALA A 121 -19.99 1.55 -4.20
N CYS A 122 -18.96 2.38 -4.05
CA CYS A 122 -17.65 2.00 -3.52
C CYS A 122 -17.04 0.76 -4.19
N VAL A 123 -17.13 0.69 -5.53
CA VAL A 123 -16.55 -0.37 -6.36
C VAL A 123 -15.35 0.19 -7.13
N THR A 124 -14.19 -0.47 -7.03
CA THR A 124 -12.95 -0.02 -7.68
C THR A 124 -12.21 -1.18 -8.35
N PRO A 125 -11.41 -0.91 -9.40
CA PRO A 125 -10.62 -1.96 -10.03
C PRO A 125 -9.44 -2.36 -9.15
N VAL A 126 -9.19 -3.67 -9.08
CA VAL A 126 -7.92 -4.19 -8.58
C VAL A 126 -6.92 -4.15 -9.73
N LEU A 127 -5.93 -3.25 -9.63
CA LEU A 127 -4.94 -3.00 -10.67
C LEU A 127 -3.70 -3.87 -10.49
N SER A 128 -3.10 -4.32 -11.60
CA SER A 128 -1.76 -4.91 -11.62
C SER A 128 -0.67 -3.83 -11.56
N PHE A 129 0.56 -4.20 -11.17
CA PHE A 129 1.69 -3.26 -11.03
C PHE A 129 1.96 -2.42 -12.29
N ASP A 130 1.81 -3.00 -13.48
CA ASP A 130 1.97 -2.33 -14.77
C ASP A 130 0.84 -1.33 -15.10
N GLN A 131 -0.30 -1.43 -14.42
CA GLN A 131 -1.45 -0.54 -14.61
C GLN A 131 -1.49 0.60 -13.59
N VAL A 132 -0.91 0.42 -12.39
CA VAL A 132 -1.08 1.33 -11.26
C VAL A 132 -0.70 2.77 -11.62
N SER A 133 0.45 2.99 -12.24
CA SER A 133 0.91 4.35 -12.54
C SER A 133 0.22 5.01 -13.72
N ALA A 134 -0.33 4.20 -14.64
CA ALA A 134 -1.13 4.69 -15.74
C ALA A 134 -2.56 5.09 -15.32
N HIS A 135 -3.02 4.67 -14.14
CA HIS A 135 -4.35 4.99 -13.64
C HIS A 135 -4.56 6.52 -13.56
N PRO A 136 -5.71 7.05 -14.03
CA PRO A 136 -5.94 8.50 -14.12
C PRO A 136 -5.63 9.27 -12.84
N HIS A 137 -6.10 8.77 -11.69
CA HIS A 137 -5.81 9.39 -10.38
C HIS A 137 -4.31 9.45 -10.05
N ASN A 138 -3.55 8.40 -10.36
CA ASN A 138 -2.11 8.36 -10.07
C ASN A 138 -1.31 9.25 -11.02
N ARG A 139 -1.75 9.34 -12.28
CA ARG A 139 -1.19 10.28 -13.27
C ARG A 139 -1.44 11.73 -12.87
N GLU A 140 -2.67 12.06 -12.51
CA GLU A 140 -3.05 13.42 -12.09
C GLU A 140 -2.25 13.88 -10.86
N ARG A 141 -2.03 12.98 -9.90
CA ARG A 141 -1.28 13.29 -8.68
C ARG A 141 0.24 13.20 -8.84
N GLY A 142 0.75 12.70 -9.98
CA GLY A 142 2.17 12.38 -10.14
C GLY A 142 2.68 11.46 -9.03
N SER A 143 1.89 10.43 -8.69
CA SER A 143 2.16 9.51 -7.58
C SER A 143 3.38 8.62 -7.82
N PHE A 144 3.80 8.47 -9.07
CA PHE A 144 4.94 7.66 -9.50
C PHE A 144 5.91 8.51 -10.31
N MET A 145 7.19 8.17 -10.22
CA MET A 145 8.29 8.87 -10.88
C MET A 145 9.31 7.88 -11.42
N LYS A 146 10.16 8.32 -12.35
CA LYS A 146 11.19 7.49 -12.97
C LYS A 146 12.59 7.99 -12.62
N ASN A 147 13.50 7.07 -12.32
CA ASN A 147 14.90 7.40 -12.08
C ASN A 147 15.65 7.59 -13.41
N SER A 148 16.95 7.84 -13.33
CA SER A 148 17.81 8.01 -14.51
C SER A 148 17.91 6.77 -15.41
N SER A 149 17.64 5.56 -14.89
CA SER A 149 17.59 4.32 -15.68
C SER A 149 16.20 4.04 -16.28
N GLY A 150 15.20 4.89 -15.99
CA GLY A 150 13.83 4.76 -16.48
C GLY A 150 12.96 3.80 -15.65
N GLU A 151 13.49 3.26 -14.55
CA GLU A 151 12.73 2.44 -13.59
C GLU A 151 11.79 3.33 -12.78
N GLU A 152 10.58 2.80 -12.54
CA GLU A 152 9.50 3.53 -11.92
C GLU A 152 9.36 3.20 -10.43
N PHE A 153 9.16 4.22 -9.61
CA PHE A 153 9.02 4.08 -8.17
C PHE A 153 8.02 5.10 -7.61
N PRO A 154 7.41 4.81 -6.45
CA PRO A 154 6.45 5.73 -5.83
C PRO A 154 7.14 7.02 -5.38
N ARG A 155 6.47 8.15 -5.60
CA ARG A 155 6.92 9.45 -5.09
C ARG A 155 6.76 9.48 -3.58
N PRO A 156 7.75 9.99 -2.82
CA PRO A 156 7.61 10.19 -1.37
C PRO A 156 6.36 11.01 -1.01
N ALA A 157 5.65 10.56 0.03
CA ALA A 157 4.40 11.15 0.51
C ALA A 157 4.48 11.46 2.02
N PRO A 158 3.75 12.48 2.53
CA PRO A 158 2.87 13.38 1.79
C PRO A 158 3.63 14.45 0.98
N VAL A 159 3.05 14.88 -0.15
CA VAL A 159 3.55 16.04 -0.90
C VAL A 159 3.02 17.31 -0.22
N LEU A 160 3.92 18.05 0.42
CA LEU A 160 3.58 19.28 1.13
C LEU A 160 3.55 20.47 0.17
N SER A 161 2.52 21.31 0.24
CA SER A 161 2.36 22.47 -0.64
C SER A 161 3.42 23.55 -0.42
N ARG A 162 3.90 23.73 0.82
CA ARG A 162 4.88 24.76 1.19
C ARG A 162 6.33 24.30 1.09
N THR A 163 6.57 23.01 1.33
CA THR A 163 7.91 22.42 1.36
C THR A 163 7.86 21.06 0.67
N PRO A 164 7.57 21.04 -0.65
CA PRO A 164 7.53 19.79 -1.39
C PRO A 164 8.90 19.12 -1.30
N ALA A 165 8.93 17.83 -0.99
CA ALA A 165 10.16 17.06 -1.08
C ALA A 165 10.56 16.97 -2.57
N GLU A 166 11.80 17.35 -2.87
CA GLU A 166 12.44 17.13 -4.16
C GLU A 166 13.21 15.80 -4.09
N PRO A 167 12.72 14.74 -4.75
CA PRO A 167 13.37 13.44 -4.65
C PRO A 167 14.67 13.46 -5.47
N CYS A 168 15.73 12.88 -4.92
CA CYS A 168 16.97 12.70 -5.65
C CYS A 168 16.76 11.65 -6.75
N LEU A 169 17.08 12.01 -8.00
CA LEU A 169 17.03 11.10 -9.16
C LEU A 169 18.39 10.48 -9.48
N ALA A 170 19.43 10.82 -8.69
CA ALA A 170 20.74 10.19 -8.82
C ALA A 170 20.65 8.70 -8.49
N SER A 171 21.62 7.94 -8.96
CA SER A 171 21.76 6.54 -8.56
C SER A 171 21.95 6.42 -7.06
N ASP A 172 21.47 5.33 -6.48
CA ASP A 172 21.81 4.97 -5.11
C ASP A 172 23.33 4.88 -4.95
N PRO A 173 23.88 5.39 -3.85
CA PRO A 173 25.31 5.37 -3.61
C PRO A 173 25.82 3.93 -3.53
N ALA A 174 26.93 3.65 -4.20
CA ALA A 174 27.63 2.39 -4.01
C ALA A 174 28.20 2.30 -2.58
N VAL A 175 28.34 1.08 -2.07
CA VAL A 175 28.99 0.84 -0.77
C VAL A 175 30.40 1.43 -0.81
N GLY A 176 30.65 2.42 0.04
CA GLY A 176 31.94 3.09 0.15
C GLY A 176 32.18 4.26 -0.83
N GLU A 177 31.19 4.65 -1.64
CA GLU A 177 31.34 5.74 -2.63
C GLU A 177 31.72 7.08 -1.98
N HIS A 178 31.08 7.41 -0.85
CA HIS A 178 31.24 8.69 -0.16
C HIS A 178 32.12 8.59 1.10
N THR A 179 32.81 7.47 1.33
CA THR A 179 33.57 7.22 2.58
C THR A 179 34.62 8.29 2.86
N VAL A 180 35.42 8.65 1.85
CA VAL A 180 36.50 9.62 2.02
C VAL A 180 35.94 11.03 2.23
N GLU A 181 34.94 11.41 1.44
CA GLU A 181 34.25 12.71 1.54
C GLU A 181 33.67 12.93 2.94
N VAL A 182 32.89 11.97 3.44
CA VAL A 182 32.28 12.07 4.77
C VAL A 182 33.35 12.13 5.87
N LEU A 183 34.43 11.33 5.80
CA LEU A 183 35.49 11.39 6.81
C LEU A 183 36.24 12.74 6.80
N GLN A 184 36.42 13.35 5.63
CA GLN A 184 37.00 14.69 5.52
C GLN A 184 36.09 15.76 6.14
N ASP A 185 34.77 15.66 5.92
CA ASP A 185 33.78 16.57 6.53
C ASP A 185 33.77 16.50 8.07
N TYR A 186 34.06 15.32 8.63
CA TYR A 186 34.26 15.13 10.08
C TYR A 186 35.66 15.54 10.58
N GLY A 187 36.54 16.02 9.70
CA GLY A 187 37.85 16.59 10.05
C GLY A 187 39.01 15.58 10.12
N TYR A 188 38.85 14.36 9.62
CA TYR A 188 39.96 13.41 9.52
C TYR A 188 40.95 13.84 8.44
N THR A 189 42.25 13.72 8.75
CA THR A 189 43.31 14.00 7.78
C THR A 189 43.43 12.85 6.77
N SER A 190 43.94 13.13 5.57
CA SER A 190 44.16 12.10 4.54
C SER A 190 45.00 10.93 5.07
N THR A 191 46.01 11.21 5.91
CA THR A 191 46.86 10.17 6.52
C THR A 191 46.08 9.24 7.45
N GLU A 192 45.13 9.77 8.22
CA GLU A 192 44.27 8.97 9.10
C GLU A 192 43.29 8.12 8.29
N ILE A 193 42.72 8.70 7.23
CA ILE A 193 41.81 8.01 6.31
C ILE A 193 42.53 6.86 5.61
N ASP A 194 43.73 7.09 5.08
CA ASP A 194 44.55 6.06 4.42
C ASP A 194 44.88 4.90 5.37
N LYS A 195 45.13 5.22 6.66
CA LYS A 195 45.34 4.19 7.68
C LYS A 195 44.07 3.37 7.94
N MET A 196 42.90 4.01 8.00
CA MET A 196 41.62 3.30 8.16
C MET A 196 41.34 2.39 6.97
N LEU A 197 41.57 2.87 5.73
CA LEU A 197 41.43 2.08 4.50
C LEU A 197 42.39 0.90 4.48
N ALA A 198 43.68 1.11 4.79
CA ALA A 198 44.69 0.05 4.81
C ALA A 198 44.41 -1.00 5.89
N SER A 199 43.78 -0.61 7.00
CA SER A 199 43.39 -1.52 8.08
C SER A 199 42.03 -2.21 7.86
N GLY A 200 41.31 -1.87 6.80
CA GLY A 200 39.98 -2.43 6.49
C GLY A 200 38.88 -1.98 7.46
N VAL A 201 39.10 -0.92 8.24
CA VAL A 201 38.09 -0.33 9.13
C VAL A 201 36.99 0.37 8.33
N VAL A 202 37.34 0.92 7.17
CA VAL A 202 36.41 1.54 6.22
C VAL A 202 36.73 1.03 4.81
N GLU A 203 35.73 1.03 3.93
CA GLU A 203 35.84 0.65 2.52
C GLU A 203 35.61 1.87 1.64
N CYS A 204 36.36 1.99 0.54
CA CYS A 204 36.15 3.03 -0.47
C CYS A 204 36.09 2.38 -1.85
N ASN A 205 34.92 2.48 -2.49
CA ASN A 205 34.72 2.06 -3.87
C ASN A 205 34.43 3.31 -4.70
N ALA A 206 35.49 3.99 -5.13
CA ALA A 206 35.36 5.08 -6.07
C ALA A 206 34.71 4.54 -7.36
N VAL A 207 33.53 5.04 -7.70
CA VAL A 207 32.88 4.74 -8.97
C VAL A 207 33.80 5.26 -10.07
N LYS A 208 34.47 4.35 -10.79
CA LYS A 208 35.26 4.74 -11.97
C LYS A 208 34.30 5.35 -12.97
N ALA A 209 34.41 6.66 -13.20
CA ALA A 209 33.68 7.34 -14.26
C ALA A 209 33.88 6.57 -15.57
N LYS A 210 32.78 6.13 -16.19
CA LYS A 210 32.83 5.60 -17.57
C LYS A 210 33.17 6.77 -18.48
N LEU A 211 34.40 6.77 -19.02
CA LEU A 211 34.80 7.55 -20.19
C LEU A 211 34.00 7.11 -21.42
#